data_AF-A0A2M7BTQ3-F1
#
_entry.id   AF-A0A2M7BTQ3-F1
#
_cell.length_a   1.000
_cell.length_b   1.000
_cell.length_c   1.000
_cell.angle_alpha   90.00
_cell.angle_beta   90.00
_cell.angle_gamma   90.00
#
_symmetry.space_group_name_H-M   'P 1'
#
loop_
_entity.id
_entity.type
_entity.pdbx_description
1 polymer ?
#
loop_
_entity_poly.entity_id
_entity_poly.type
_entity_poly.pdbx_seq_one_letter_code
_entity_poly.pdbx_strand_id
1 'polypeptide(L)' 'IKNNESTIQHEATVEKIGEEKLLYLMSRGLSKIDAETAFVNGFIEPVVKEIPMEYSVELNRLIRLEMEGSVG' A
#
# COMPACT_ATOMS: atom_id res chain seq x y z
N ILE A 1 6.80 -18.42 -23.60
CA ILE A 1 7.69 -17.48 -24.32
C ILE A 1 8.40 -18.26 -25.42
N LYS A 2 8.34 -17.80 -26.68
CA LYS A 2 9.00 -18.45 -27.84
C LYS A 2 10.26 -17.66 -28.24
N ASN A 3 11.23 -17.58 -27.32
CA ASN A 3 12.56 -17.00 -27.54
C ASN A 3 13.56 -17.77 -26.65
N ASN A 4 14.76 -18.05 -27.16
CA ASN A 4 15.80 -18.82 -26.48
C ASN A 4 16.79 -17.95 -25.68
N GLU A 5 16.74 -16.61 -25.86
CA GLU A 5 17.62 -15.64 -25.18
C GLU A 5 16.81 -14.66 -24.32
N SER A 6 15.90 -15.18 -23.51
CA SER A 6 15.08 -14.34 -22.61
C SER A 6 15.21 -14.79 -21.16
N THR A 7 15.52 -13.84 -20.28
CA THR A 7 15.50 -14.01 -18.82
C THR A 7 14.25 -13.36 -18.27
N ILE A 8 13.44 -14.12 -17.52
CA ILE A 8 12.16 -13.65 -16.97
C ILE A 8 12.11 -14.04 -15.50
N GLN A 9 11.77 -13.08 -14.64
CA GLN A 9 11.48 -13.29 -13.23
C GLN A 9 10.06 -12.81 -12.92
N HIS A 10 9.36 -13.56 -12.07
CA HIS A 10 8.05 -13.20 -11.55
C HIS A 10 8.09 -13.34 -10.03
N GLU A 11 7.66 -12.29 -9.34
CA GLU A 11 7.52 -12.27 -7.89
C GLU A 11 6.12 -11.77 -7.55
N ALA A 12 5.50 -12.41 -6.56
CA ALA A 12 4.20 -12.04 -6.02
C ALA A 12 4.21 -12.29 -4.52
N THR A 13 3.73 -11.31 -3.76
CA THR A 13 3.68 -11.38 -2.29
C THR A 13 2.27 -10.99 -1.85
N VAL A 14 1.73 -11.75 -0.90
CA VAL A 14 0.47 -11.44 -0.22
C VAL A 14 0.79 -11.26 1.25
N GLU A 15 0.56 -10.06 1.79
CA GLU A 15 0.79 -9.76 3.19
C GLU A 15 -0.52 -9.31 3.84
N LYS A 16 -0.82 -9.84 5.03
CA LYS A 16 -1.89 -9.32 5.89
C LYS A 16 -1.28 -8.33 6.86
N ILE A 17 -2.02 -7.25 7.17
CA ILE A 17 -1.58 -6.31 8.20
C ILE A 17 -1.52 -7.06 9.55
N GLY A 18 -0.32 -7.13 10.13
CA GLY A 18 -0.11 -7.81 11.41
C GLY A 18 -0.79 -7.06 12.57
N GLU A 19 -1.59 -7.77 13.36
CA GLU A 19 -2.29 -7.19 14.52
C GLU A 19 -1.33 -6.54 15.53
N GLU A 20 -0.15 -7.12 15.74
CA GLU A 20 0.88 -6.54 16.62
C GLU A 20 1.33 -5.16 16.14
N LYS A 21 1.53 -5.00 14.82
CA LYS A 21 1.96 -3.73 14.23
C LYS A 21 0.85 -2.67 14.34
N LEU A 22 -0.41 -3.08 14.16
CA LEU A 22 -1.57 -2.21 14.37
C LEU A 22 -1.69 -1.79 15.83
N LEU A 23 -1.58 -2.74 16.77
CA LEU A 23 -1.63 -2.47 18.20
C LEU A 23 -0.52 -1.51 18.63
N TYR A 24 0.68 -1.65 18.07
CA TYR A 24 1.79 -0.73 18.30
C TYR A 24 1.45 0.70 17.87
N LEU A 25 0.97 0.89 16.64
CA LEU A 25 0.56 2.20 16.15
C LEU A 25 -0.60 2.79 16.96
N MET A 26 -1.58 1.97 17.33
CA MET A 26 -2.70 2.39 18.17
C MET A 26 -2.25 2.78 19.58
N SER A 27 -1.27 2.07 20.16
CA SER A 27 -0.67 2.44 21.45
C SER A 27 0.05 3.80 21.43
N ARG A 28 0.44 4.28 20.23
CA ARG A 28 1.02 5.61 20.00
C ARG A 28 -0.04 6.69 19.77
N GLY A 29 -1.33 6.35 19.91
CA GLY A 29 -2.45 7.29 19.82
C GLY A 29 -3.09 7.39 18.43
N LEU A 30 -2.69 6.55 17.47
CA LEU A 30 -3.37 6.48 16.17
C LEU A 30 -4.70 5.72 16.30
N SER A 31 -5.73 6.18 15.60
CA SER A 31 -6.94 5.36 15.45
C SER A 31 -6.60 4.10 14.63
N LYS A 32 -7.42 3.04 14.74
CA LYS A 32 -7.24 1.85 13.92
C LYS A 32 -7.20 2.19 12.43
N ILE A 33 -8.11 3.07 11.98
CA ILE A 33 -8.22 3.52 10.59
C ILE A 33 -6.96 4.29 10.16
N ASP A 34 -6.44 5.18 11.01
CA ASP A 34 -5.21 5.93 10.70
C ASP A 34 -3.99 5.00 10.65
N ALA A 35 -3.94 3.99 11.52
CA ALA A 35 -2.88 2.99 11.54
C ALA A 35 -2.91 2.11 10.27
N GLU A 36 -4.10 1.66 9.85
CA GLU A 36 -4.30 0.92 8.59
C GLU A 36 -3.92 1.77 7.38
N THR A 37 -4.33 3.05 7.37
CA THR A 37 -4.00 4.01 6.32
C THR A 37 -2.48 4.24 6.23
N ALA A 38 -1.81 4.39 7.36
CA ALA A 38 -0.35 4.53 7.40
C ALA A 38 0.36 3.28 6.83
N PHE A 39 -0.15 2.08 7.12
CA PHE A 39 0.37 0.83 6.56
C PHE A 39 0.21 0.75 5.05
N VAL A 40 -1.00 1.01 4.54
CA VAL A 40 -1.29 0.96 3.10
C VAL A 40 -0.44 1.99 2.36
N ASN A 41 -0.35 3.23 2.87
CA ASN A 41 0.48 4.29 2.29
C ASN A 41 1.97 3.91 2.23
N GLY A 42 2.50 3.27 3.26
CA GLY A 42 3.88 2.76 3.25
C GLY A 42 4.09 1.63 2.24
N PHE A 43 3.11 0.74 2.07
CA PHE A 43 3.18 -0.36 1.11
C PHE A 43 3.22 0.12 -0.34
N ILE A 44 2.43 1.15 -0.68
CA ILE A 44 2.37 1.72 -2.03
C ILE A 44 3.43 2.79 -2.30
N GLU A 45 4.15 3.26 -1.28
CA GLU A 45 5.14 4.35 -1.39
C GLU A 45 6.12 4.16 -2.57
N PRO A 46 6.67 2.95 -2.83
CA PRO A 46 7.57 2.74 -3.97
C PRO A 46 6.87 3.00 -5.31
N VAL A 47 5.59 2.66 -5.45
CA VAL A 47 4.81 2.90 -6.67
C VAL A 47 4.50 4.38 -6.84
N VAL A 48 4.12 5.06 -5.75
CA VAL A 48 3.80 6.50 -5.78
C VAL A 48 5.01 7.33 -6.17
N LYS A 49 6.22 6.93 -5.76
CA LYS A 49 7.48 7.61 -6.11
C LYS A 49 7.83 7.57 -7.60
N GLU A 50 7.35 6.57 -8.33
CA GLU A 50 7.57 6.43 -9.78
C GLU A 50 6.56 7.24 -10.62
N ILE A 51 5.53 7.80 -9.97
CA ILE A 51 4.46 8.55 -10.63
C ILE A 51 4.79 10.05 -10.60
N PRO A 52 4.56 10.80 -11.69
CA PRO A 52 4.77 12.25 -11.69
C PRO A 52 4.00 12.94 -10.57
N MET A 53 4.63 13.92 -9.94
CA MET A 53 4.08 14.61 -8.75
C MET A 53 2.68 15.21 -9.00
N GLU A 54 2.38 15.62 -10.23
CA GLU A 54 1.07 16.16 -10.63
C GLU A 54 -0.08 15.15 -10.42
N TYR A 55 0.21 13.85 -10.50
CA TYR A 55 -0.77 12.77 -10.31
C TYR A 55 -0.72 12.15 -8.90
N SER A 56 0.33 12.42 -8.12
CA SER A 56 0.51 11.81 -6.80
C SER A 56 -0.59 12.23 -5.82
N VAL A 57 -1.08 13.46 -5.93
CA VAL A 57 -2.15 14.00 -5.09
C VAL A 57 -3.48 13.28 -5.37
N GLU A 58 -3.83 13.09 -6.64
CA GLU A 58 -5.07 12.42 -7.02
C GLU A 58 -5.03 10.92 -6.66
N LEU A 59 -3.88 10.27 -6.85
CA LEU A 59 -3.69 8.89 -6.44
C LEU A 59 -3.93 8.69 -4.95
N ASN A 60 -3.31 9.52 -4.09
CA ASN A 60 -3.53 9.46 -2.64
C ASN A 60 -5.00 9.64 -2.25
N ARG A 61 -5.75 10.46 -3.00
CA ARG A 61 -7.18 10.65 -2.79
C ARG A 61 -8.00 9.41 -3.15
N LEU A 62 -7.69 8.79 -4.29
CA LEU A 62 -8.35 7.55 -4.73
C LEU A 62 -8.13 6.40 -3.74
N ILE A 63 -6.91 6.27 -3.21
CA ILE A 63 -6.60 5.25 -2.20
C ILE A 63 -7.42 5.44 -0.93
N ARG A 64 -7.54 6.67 -0.42
CA ARG A 64 -8.40 6.95 0.74
C ARG A 64 -9.85 6.56 0.49
N LEU A 65 -10.40 6.89 -0.68
CA LEU A 65 -11.78 6.57 -1.05
C LEU A 65 -12.02 5.05 -1.07
N GLU A 66 -11.09 4.28 -1.64
CA GLU A 66 -11.18 2.81 -1.65
C GLU A 66 -11.05 2.19 -0.25
N MET A 67 -10.25 2.79 0.62
CA MET A 67 -10.14 2.36 2.01
C MET A 67 -11.41 2.63 2.83
N GLU A 68 -12.03 3.80 2.67
CA GLU A 68 -13.33 4.11 3.29
C GLU A 68 -14.44 3.14 2.85
N GLY A 69 -14.39 2.63 1.62
CA GLY A 69 -15.35 1.67 1.07
C GLY A 69 -15.05 0.19 1.37
N SER A 70 -13.83 -0.16 1.77
CA SER A 70 -13.40 -1.56 2.00
C SER A 70 -13.26 -1.95 3.47
N VAL A 71 -13.26 -0.99 4.40
CA VAL A 71 -13.25 -1.27 5.84
C VAL A 71 -14.70 -1.46 6.31
N GLY A 72 -15.21 -2.67 6.15
CA GLY A 72 -16.52 -3.14 6.62
C GLY A 72 -16.45 -4.56 7.15
#